data_AF-A0A819NFX2-F1
#
_entry.id   AF-A0A819NFX2-F1
#
_cell.length_a   1.000
_cell.length_b   1.000
_cell.length_c   1.000
_cell.angle_alpha   90.00
_cell.angle_beta   90.00
_cell.angle_gamma   90.00
#
_symmetry.space_group_name_H-M   'P 1'
#
loop_
_entity.id
_entity.type
_entity.pdbx_description
1 polymer ?
#
loop_
_entity_poly.entity_id
_entity_poly.type
_entity_poly.pdbx_seq_one_letter_code
_entity_poly.pdbx_strand_id
1 'polypeptide(L)'
;MIGVLVNPNSVYVPCVQSGCCKIEFDLTYPIHLNGIISKDEFRESINKIYKTFSSYKNIIIAYSIIFALGIVFGMATCIVAITMPSKYSTVFPVLLSLGILLTIFEPLVFIIGFPVVYSKRRVRLRQAIP
;
A
#
# COMPACT_ATOMS: atom_id res chain seq x y z
N MET A 1 -23.97 8.45 40.09
CA MET A 1 -22.52 8.73 40.15
C MET A 1 -21.82 7.39 40.24
N ILE A 2 -21.49 6.79 39.08
CA ILE A 2 -20.89 5.46 39.00
C ILE A 2 -19.50 5.66 38.44
N GLY A 3 -18.49 5.51 39.31
CA GLY A 3 -17.09 5.50 38.91
C GLY A 3 -16.81 4.22 38.14
N VAL A 4 -16.49 4.35 36.85
CA VAL A 4 -15.93 3.25 36.07
C VAL A 4 -14.42 3.28 36.29
N LEU A 5 -13.93 2.31 37.03
CA LEU A 5 -12.50 2.01 37.15
C LEU A 5 -11.99 1.60 35.76
N VAL A 6 -11.38 2.56 35.07
CA VAL A 6 -10.61 2.33 33.85
C VAL A 6 -9.37 1.54 34.23
N ASN A 7 -9.30 0.29 33.77
CA ASN A 7 -8.10 -0.53 33.87
C ASN A 7 -7.06 0.00 32.85
N PRO A 8 -5.88 0.50 33.27
CA PRO A 8 -4.92 1.14 32.37
C PRO A 8 -3.95 0.17 31.67
N ASN A 9 -4.14 -1.15 31.81
CA ASN A 9 -3.11 -2.15 31.46
C ASN A 9 -3.41 -3.00 30.22
N SER A 10 -4.15 -2.50 29.23
CA SER A 10 -4.30 -3.24 27.98
C SER A 10 -4.31 -2.31 26.78
N VAL A 11 -3.20 -2.28 26.04
CA VAL A 11 -3.20 -1.83 24.65
C VAL A 11 -3.85 -2.94 23.83
N TYR A 12 -5.18 -3.01 23.87
CA TYR A 12 -5.90 -3.75 22.84
C TYR A 12 -5.73 -2.97 21.54
N VAL A 13 -5.17 -3.61 20.51
CA VAL A 13 -5.42 -3.21 19.12
C VAL A 13 -6.76 -3.86 18.77
N PRO A 14 -7.90 -3.15 18.83
CA PRO A 14 -9.18 -3.76 18.49
C PRO A 14 -9.20 -3.89 16.96
N CYS A 15 -8.96 -5.10 16.48
CA CYS A 15 -9.32 -5.49 15.12
C CYS A 15 -10.83 -5.68 15.07
N VAL A 16 -11.61 -4.61 15.00
CA VAL A 16 -13.05 -4.72 14.75
C VAL A 16 -13.48 -3.72 13.69
N GLN A 17 -14.03 -4.30 12.62
CA GLN A 17 -14.83 -3.71 11.54
C GLN A 17 -14.11 -2.99 10.38
N SER A 18 -14.08 -3.73 9.27
CA SER A 18 -14.35 -3.22 7.92
C SER A 18 -13.30 -2.29 7.30
N GLY A 19 -12.31 -2.87 6.63
CA GLY A 19 -11.68 -2.26 5.45
C GLY A 19 -10.55 -1.25 5.65
N CYS A 20 -10.31 -0.71 6.84
CA CYS A 20 -9.26 0.29 7.05
C CYS A 20 -8.48 0.08 8.36
N CYS A 21 -7.67 -0.97 8.45
CA CYS A 21 -6.72 -1.12 9.56
C CYS A 21 -5.52 -0.17 9.37
N LYS A 22 -5.64 1.06 9.88
CA LYS A 22 -4.45 1.85 10.23
C LYS A 22 -3.90 1.28 11.54
N ILE A 23 -2.87 0.44 11.45
CA ILE A 23 -2.11 0.00 12.63
C ILE A 23 -1.23 1.18 13.03
N GLU A 24 -1.68 1.94 14.02
CA GLU A 24 -0.91 3.00 14.64
C GLU A 24 -0.22 2.40 15.86
N PHE A 25 1.12 2.34 15.82
CA PHE A 25 1.90 1.88 16.95
C PHE A 25 2.00 3.03 17.95
N ASP A 26 1.54 2.79 19.18
CA ASP A 26 1.63 3.76 20.26
C ASP A 26 3.11 4.00 20.61
N LEU A 27 3.53 5.27 20.64
CA LEU A 27 4.88 5.68 21.04
C LEU A 27 5.04 5.71 22.57
N THR A 28 3.96 5.51 23.31
CA THR A 28 3.96 5.49 24.77
C THR A 28 4.74 4.27 25.27
N TYR A 29 5.80 4.52 26.05
CA TYR A 29 6.61 3.45 26.63
C TYR A 29 5.80 2.61 27.62
N PRO A 30 5.64 1.30 27.40
CA PRO A 30 4.88 0.44 28.28
C PRO A 30 5.58 0.24 29.62
N ILE A 31 4.83 0.39 30.72
CA ILE A 31 5.37 0.28 32.09
C ILE A 31 5.91 -1.13 32.37
N HIS A 32 5.38 -2.16 31.70
CA HIS A 32 5.83 -3.56 31.84
C HIS A 32 7.16 -3.88 31.14
N LEU A 33 7.66 -3.00 30.26
CA LEU A 33 8.98 -3.16 29.62
C LEU A 33 10.11 -2.56 30.46
N ASN A 34 9.77 -1.92 31.58
CA ASN A 34 10.72 -1.22 32.44
C ASN A 34 11.74 -2.21 33.03
N GLY A 35 13.02 -2.03 32.68
CA GLY A 35 14.12 -2.92 33.08
C GLY A 35 14.38 -4.11 32.13
N ILE A 36 13.55 -4.32 31.11
CA ILE A 36 13.76 -5.34 30.07
C ILE A 36 14.40 -4.70 28.83
N ILE A 37 13.88 -3.55 28.39
CA ILE A 37 14.35 -2.81 27.22
C ILE A 37 14.40 -1.34 27.60
N SER A 38 15.45 -0.61 27.21
CA SER A 38 15.53 0.83 27.49
C SER A 38 14.44 1.62 26.73
N LYS A 39 14.06 2.79 27.25
CA LYS A 39 13.09 3.68 26.57
C LYS A 39 13.55 4.07 25.16
N ASP A 40 14.86 4.24 24.99
CA ASP A 40 15.46 4.62 23.71
C ASP A 40 15.41 3.47 22.69
N GLU A 41 15.73 2.25 23.11
CA GLU A 41 15.62 1.05 22.24
C GLU A 41 14.17 0.75 21.84
N PHE A 42 13.21 0.97 22.74
CA PHE A 42 11.79 0.85 22.42
C PHE A 42 11.39 1.89 21.36
N ARG A 43 11.75 3.16 21.58
CA ARG A 43 11.43 4.24 20.64
C ARG A 43 12.07 4.03 19.28
N GLU A 44 13.31 3.54 19.24
CA GLU A 44 14.00 3.21 17.99
C GLU A 44 13.32 2.05 17.25
N SER A 45 12.88 1.01 17.97
CA SER A 45 12.15 -0.13 17.40
C SER A 45 10.81 0.29 16.80
N ILE A 46 10.02 1.10 17.52
CA ILE A 46 8.75 1.65 17.01
C ILE A 46 9.00 2.57 15.81
N ASN A 47 10.01 3.43 15.85
CA ASN A 47 10.37 4.30 14.71
C ASN A 47 10.78 3.49 13.48
N LYS A 48 11.54 2.41 13.64
CA LYS A 48 11.96 1.53 12.55
C LYS A 48 10.74 0.84 11.91
N ILE A 49 9.81 0.39 12.73
CA ILE A 49 8.54 -0.18 12.29
C ILE A 49 7.73 0.86 11.51
N TYR A 50 7.55 2.07 12.08
CA TYR A 50 6.78 3.14 11.44
C TYR A 50 7.38 3.60 10.11
N LYS A 51 8.71 3.79 10.05
CA LYS A 51 9.42 4.15 8.81
C LYS A 51 9.23 3.09 7.73
N THR A 52 9.29 1.82 8.11
CA THR A 52 9.03 0.69 7.21
C THR A 52 7.60 0.76 6.68
N PHE A 53 6.61 0.99 7.54
CA PHE A 53 5.21 1.13 7.12
C PHE A 53 4.93 2.31 6.21
N SER A 54 5.47 3.48 6.55
CA SER A 54 5.33 4.71 5.76
C SER A 54 5.92 4.53 4.36
N SER A 55 7.09 3.89 4.25
CA SER A 55 7.72 3.58 2.97
C SER A 55 6.85 2.69 2.09
N TYR A 56 6.27 1.60 2.62
CA TYR A 56 5.38 0.74 1.83
C TYR A 56 4.09 1.45 1.41
N LYS A 57 3.53 2.33 2.25
CA LYS A 57 2.35 3.12 1.89
C LYS A 57 2.65 4.05 0.71
N ASN A 58 3.78 4.74 0.75
CA ASN A 58 4.19 5.65 -0.32
C ASN A 58 4.47 4.89 -1.63
N ILE A 59 5.07 3.70 -1.55
CA ILE A 59 5.28 2.82 -2.70
C ILE A 59 3.93 2.42 -3.32
N ILE A 60 2.97 1.99 -2.50
CA ILE A 60 1.63 1.61 -3.00
C ILE A 60 0.94 2.80 -3.68
N ILE A 61 0.98 3.99 -3.07
CA ILE A 61 0.39 5.20 -3.66
C ILE A 61 1.05 5.54 -5.01
N ALA A 62 2.38 5.51 -5.07
CA ALA A 62 3.11 5.77 -6.31
C ALA A 62 2.74 4.77 -7.42
N TYR A 63 2.66 3.48 -7.10
CA TYR A 63 2.23 2.45 -8.04
C TYR A 63 0.79 2.66 -8.53
N SER A 64 -0.14 3.03 -7.65
CA SER A 64 -1.52 3.34 -8.04
C SER A 64 -1.60 4.55 -8.99
N ILE A 65 -0.76 5.57 -8.79
CA ILE A 65 -0.70 6.74 -9.68
C ILE A 65 -0.15 6.35 -11.05
N ILE A 66 0.94 5.58 -11.10
CA ILE A 66 1.53 5.10 -12.37
C ILE A 66 0.49 4.30 -13.16
N PHE A 67 -0.20 3.37 -12.49
CA PHE A 67 -1.27 2.57 -13.10
C PHE A 67 -2.41 3.42 -13.67
N ALA A 68 -2.87 4.43 -12.92
CA ALA A 68 -3.92 5.33 -13.42
C ALA A 68 -3.46 6.12 -14.65
N LEU A 69 -2.22 6.61 -14.64
CA LEU A 69 -1.63 7.33 -15.77
C LEU A 69 -1.46 6.43 -17.00
N GLY A 70 -1.01 5.18 -16.81
CA GLY A 70 -0.82 4.22 -17.88
C GLY A 70 -2.13 3.79 -18.56
N ILE A 71 -3.20 3.59 -17.79
CA ILE A 71 -4.55 3.37 -18.36
C ILE A 71 -5.02 4.58 -19.16
N VAL A 72 -4.92 5.79 -18.58
CA VAL A 72 -5.35 7.02 -19.27
C VAL A 72 -4.57 7.20 -20.56
N PHE A 73 -3.25 6.97 -20.52
CA PHE A 73 -2.39 7.06 -21.69
C PHE A 73 -2.71 5.97 -22.72
N GLY A 74 -2.89 4.71 -22.31
CA GLY A 74 -3.28 3.61 -23.19
C GLY A 74 -4.60 3.89 -23.92
N MET A 75 -5.61 4.35 -23.19
CA MET A 75 -6.91 4.74 -23.75
C MET A 75 -6.80 5.92 -24.72
N ALA A 76 -6.05 6.96 -24.36
CA ALA A 76 -5.81 8.09 -25.25
C ALA A 76 -5.10 7.64 -26.54
N THR A 77 -4.13 6.73 -26.44
CA THR A 77 -3.39 6.18 -27.58
C THR A 77 -4.33 5.40 -28.51
N CYS A 78 -5.25 4.59 -27.97
CA CYS A 78 -6.28 3.91 -28.76
C CYS A 78 -7.21 4.89 -29.48
N ILE A 79 -7.66 5.96 -28.81
CA ILE A 79 -8.52 6.99 -29.42
C ILE A 79 -7.79 7.71 -30.56
N VAL A 80 -6.53 8.08 -30.35
CA VAL A 80 -5.70 8.69 -31.40
C VAL A 80 -5.53 7.75 -32.59
N ALA A 81 -5.28 6.46 -32.33
CA ALA A 81 -5.18 5.46 -33.39
C ALA A 81 -6.46 5.38 -34.23
N ILE A 82 -7.64 5.33 -33.58
CA ILE A 82 -8.93 5.19 -34.27
C ILE A 82 -9.31 6.46 -35.04
N THR A 83 -8.91 7.63 -34.55
CA THR A 83 -9.19 8.93 -35.19
C THR A 83 -8.16 9.33 -36.23
N MET A 84 -7.09 8.55 -36.42
CA MET A 84 -6.05 8.85 -37.39
C MET A 84 -6.58 8.78 -38.84
N PRO A 85 -6.18 9.72 -39.71
CA PRO A 85 -6.49 9.65 -41.13
C PRO A 85 -5.92 8.39 -41.79
N SER A 86 -6.63 7.86 -42.79
CA SER A 86 -6.24 6.65 -43.55
C SER A 86 -4.85 6.73 -44.22
N LYS A 87 -4.30 7.94 -44.37
CA LYS A 87 -2.94 8.19 -44.86
C LYS A 87 -1.85 7.60 -43.94
N TYR A 88 -2.17 7.26 -42.69
CA TYR A 88 -1.26 6.71 -41.69
C TYR A 88 -1.47 5.20 -41.44
N SER A 89 -1.83 4.44 -42.48
CA SER A 89 -2.18 3.02 -42.39
C SER A 89 -1.10 2.12 -41.78
N THR A 90 0.18 2.48 -41.89
CA THR A 90 1.30 1.74 -41.29
C THR A 90 1.51 2.04 -39.81
N VAL A 91 1.15 3.25 -39.37
CA VAL A 91 1.31 3.71 -37.97
C VAL A 91 0.12 3.25 -37.12
N PHE A 92 -1.07 3.16 -37.72
CA PHE A 92 -2.30 2.70 -37.09
C PHE A 92 -2.14 1.39 -36.28
N PRO A 93 -1.68 0.26 -36.85
CA PRO A 93 -1.60 -1.01 -36.11
C PRO A 93 -0.57 -0.96 -34.98
N VAL A 94 0.48 -0.15 -35.12
CA VAL A 94 1.52 0.02 -34.08
C VAL A 94 0.94 0.80 -32.90
N LEU A 95 0.27 1.93 -33.15
CA LEU A 95 -0.35 2.73 -32.10
C LEU A 95 -1.47 1.97 -31.39
N LEU A 96 -2.29 1.23 -32.14
CA LEU A 96 -3.39 0.44 -31.60
C LEU A 96 -2.87 -0.72 -30.73
N SER A 97 -1.85 -1.45 -31.21
CA SER A 97 -1.25 -2.55 -30.43
C SER A 97 -0.56 -2.05 -29.16
N LEU A 98 0.12 -0.90 -29.22
CA LEU A 98 0.71 -0.26 -28.05
C LEU A 98 -0.36 0.14 -27.02
N GLY A 99 -1.46 0.76 -27.48
CA GLY A 99 -2.58 1.12 -26.63
C GLY A 99 -3.23 -0.09 -25.95
N ILE A 100 -3.46 -1.18 -26.70
CA ILE A 100 -4.00 -2.43 -26.15
C ILE A 100 -3.03 -3.06 -25.13
N LEU A 101 -1.73 -3.08 -25.43
CA LEU A 101 -0.72 -3.65 -24.55
C LEU A 101 -0.69 -2.91 -23.21
N LEU A 102 -0.69 -1.57 -23.23
CA LEU A 102 -0.72 -0.76 -22.02
C LEU A 102 -2.02 -1.00 -21.23
N THR A 103 -3.16 -1.03 -21.91
CA THR A 103 -4.47 -1.19 -21.24
C THR A 103 -4.66 -2.58 -20.62
N ILE A 104 -4.06 -3.64 -21.16
CA ILE A 104 -4.25 -5.03 -20.69
C ILE A 104 -3.13 -5.51 -19.77
N PHE A 105 -1.87 -5.19 -20.10
CA PHE A 105 -0.72 -5.74 -19.38
C PHE A 105 -0.54 -5.07 -18.01
N GLU A 106 -0.83 -3.78 -17.91
CA GLU A 106 -0.68 -3.02 -16.68
C GLU A 106 -1.65 -3.49 -15.56
N PRO A 107 -2.95 -3.76 -15.84
CA PRO A 107 -3.84 -4.36 -14.85
C PRO A 107 -3.41 -5.74 -14.38
N LEU A 108 -2.85 -6.57 -15.27
CA LEU A 108 -2.37 -7.91 -14.90
C LEU A 108 -1.22 -7.83 -13.89
N VAL A 109 -0.26 -6.94 -14.14
CA VAL A 109 0.85 -6.68 -13.22
C VAL A 109 0.33 -6.15 -11.88
N PHE A 110 -0.69 -5.29 -11.90
CA PHE A 110 -1.30 -4.76 -10.67
C PHE A 110 -2.03 -5.84 -9.87
N ILE A 111 -2.86 -6.66 -10.53
CA ILE A 111 -3.65 -7.73 -9.90
C ILE A 111 -2.75 -8.80 -9.28
N ILE A 112 -1.61 -9.12 -9.89
CA ILE A 112 -0.67 -10.12 -9.36
C ILE A 112 0.31 -9.51 -8.34
N GLY A 113 0.81 -8.31 -8.62
CA GLY A 113 1.82 -7.64 -7.81
C GLY A 113 1.28 -7.17 -6.46
N PHE A 114 0.07 -6.62 -6.43
CA PHE A 114 -0.52 -6.06 -5.22
C PHE A 114 -0.74 -7.11 -4.12
N PRO A 115 -1.34 -8.29 -4.39
CA PRO A 115 -1.47 -9.35 -3.40
C PRO A 115 -0.12 -9.88 -2.91
N VAL A 116 0.90 -9.99 -3.78
CA VAL A 116 2.24 -10.48 -3.38
C VAL A 116 2.89 -9.52 -2.39
N VAL A 117 2.85 -8.21 -2.67
CA VAL A 117 3.36 -7.18 -1.75
C VAL A 117 2.57 -7.17 -0.44
N TYR A 118 1.25 -7.27 -0.51
CA TYR A 118 0.38 -7.31 0.66
C TYR A 118 0.63 -8.56 1.53
N SER A 119 0.85 -9.72 0.90
CA SER A 119 1.14 -11.00 1.57
C SER A 119 2.48 -10.93 2.30
N LYS A 120 3.54 -10.47 1.63
CA LYS A 120 4.86 -10.29 2.26
C LYS A 120 4.80 -9.30 3.43
N ARG A 121 3.99 -8.25 3.32
CA ARG A 121 3.76 -7.29 4.41
C ARG A 121 3.08 -7.93 5.61
N ARG A 122 2.04 -8.76 5.40
CA ARG A 122 1.37 -9.49 6.48
C ARG A 122 2.28 -10.48 7.19
N VAL A 123 3.14 -11.19 6.45
CA VAL A 123 4.10 -12.13 7.05
C VAL A 123 5.11 -11.41 7.93
N ARG A 124 5.70 -10.30 7.46
CA ARG A 124 6.64 -9.49 8.27
C ARG A 124 5.98 -8.89 9.51
N LEU A 125 4.72 -8.50 9.41
CA LEU A 125 3.91 -8.04 10.54
C LEU A 125 3.74 -9.13 11.61
N ARG A 126 3.39 -10.34 11.21
CA ARG A 126 3.25 -11.47 12.13
C ARG A 126 4.58 -11.89 12.76
N GLN A 127 5.69 -11.67 12.09
CA GLN A 127 7.02 -11.94 12.65
C GLN A 127 7.49 -10.85 13.63
N ALA A 128 6.96 -9.63 13.52
CA ALA A 128 7.31 -8.51 14.39
C ALA A 128 6.44 -8.42 15.66
N ILE A 129 5.30 -9.11 15.69
CA ILE A 129 4.39 -9.17 16.83
C ILE A 129 4.39 -10.64 17.32
N PRO A 130 5.21 -11.00 18.31
CA PRO A 130 5.21 -12.33 18.91
C PRO A 130 3.90 -12.63 19.66
#